data_AF-A0A397VWD6-F1
#
_entry.id   AF-A0A397VWD6-F1
#
_cell.length_a   1.000
_cell.length_b   1.000
_cell.length_c   1.000
_cell.angle_alpha   90.00
_cell.angle_beta   90.00
_cell.angle_gamma   90.00
#
_symmetry.space_group_name_H-M   'P 1'
#
loop_
_entity.id
_entity.type
_entity.pdbx_description
1 polymer ?
#
loop_
_entity_poly.entity_id
_entity_poly.type
_entity_poly.pdbx_seq_one_letter_code
_entity_poly.pdbx_strand_id
1 'polypeptide(L)'
;MIFINLFNSDNLSGFVKCNGTFPIEITHWTWSPDPIISNHSLEIEIGGTFSAVTIEEGAHYVSMIFLNDQLLAIIVQDFCKGLAEPSGSHCPVSPGKFYYKHNIFAQLFEFNNVTITQFVRTTCMYSF
;
A
#
# COMPACT_ATOMS: atom_id res chain seq x y z
N MET A 1 -7.03 3.36 -5.24
CA MET A 1 -6.43 2.43 -6.21
C MET A 1 -5.29 3.16 -6.90
N ILE A 2 -4.11 2.54 -7.07
CA ILE A 2 -2.90 3.20 -7.58
C ILE A 2 -2.21 2.31 -8.64
N PHE A 3 -1.56 2.86 -9.69
CA PHE A 3 -0.96 2.12 -10.82
C PHE A 3 0.52 2.47 -11.08
N ILE A 4 1.43 1.53 -11.29
CA ILE A 4 2.88 1.82 -11.41
C ILE A 4 3.29 2.39 -12.78
N ASN A 5 4.16 3.41 -12.76
CA ASN A 5 4.88 4.05 -13.87
C ASN A 5 6.37 4.15 -13.48
N LEU A 6 7.26 3.56 -14.27
CA LEU A 6 8.58 3.10 -13.80
C LEU A 6 9.73 4.13 -13.86
N PHE A 7 9.47 5.44 -13.81
CA PHE A 7 10.53 6.44 -13.88
C PHE A 7 10.36 7.57 -12.87
N ASN A 8 11.45 7.79 -12.11
CA ASN A 8 11.74 8.85 -11.14
C ASN A 8 11.29 8.60 -9.70
N SER A 9 12.05 9.23 -8.80
CA SER A 9 11.83 9.37 -7.36
C SER A 9 10.54 10.14 -7.07
N ASP A 10 9.43 9.64 -7.56
CA ASP A 10 8.10 10.17 -7.32
C ASP A 10 7.70 9.73 -5.92
N ASN A 11 7.09 10.64 -5.16
CA ASN A 11 6.58 10.33 -3.82
C ASN A 11 5.68 9.09 -3.80
N LEU A 12 5.19 8.60 -4.95
CA LEU A 12 4.37 7.40 -5.06
C LEU A 12 5.11 6.19 -5.64
N SER A 13 6.44 6.20 -5.79
CA SER A 13 7.23 5.09 -6.36
C SER A 13 6.64 4.54 -7.67
N GLY A 14 6.30 5.47 -8.55
CA GLY A 14 5.66 5.21 -9.84
C GLY A 14 4.15 5.02 -9.78
N PHE A 15 3.54 4.83 -8.63
CA PHE A 15 2.10 4.64 -8.52
C PHE A 15 1.30 5.92 -8.90
N VAL A 16 0.28 5.82 -9.76
CA VAL A 16 -0.65 6.89 -10.14
C VAL A 16 -2.08 6.62 -9.65
N LYS A 17 -2.75 7.66 -9.14
CA LYS A 17 -4.12 7.56 -8.62
C LYS A 17 -5.09 7.07 -9.69
N CYS A 18 -6.01 6.19 -9.31
CA CYS A 18 -7.07 5.73 -10.19
C CYS A 18 -8.16 6.78 -10.39
N ASN A 19 -8.86 6.66 -11.52
CA ASN A 19 -10.06 7.45 -11.78
C ASN A 19 -11.15 7.07 -10.78
N GLY A 20 -11.75 8.09 -10.14
CA GLY A 20 -12.83 7.94 -9.18
C GLY A 20 -12.73 8.95 -8.04
N THR A 21 -13.81 9.04 -7.26
CA THR A 21 -13.84 9.82 -6.02
C THR A 21 -13.54 8.88 -4.87
N PHE A 22 -12.44 9.13 -4.16
CA PHE A 22 -12.03 8.34 -3.01
C PHE A 22 -11.94 9.25 -1.78
N PRO A 23 -12.36 8.77 -0.60
CA PRO A 23 -12.27 9.54 0.64
C PRO A 23 -10.84 9.64 1.20
N ILE A 24 -9.90 8.88 0.60
CA ILE A 24 -8.48 8.89 0.94
C ILE A 24 -7.69 9.25 -0.31
N GLU A 25 -6.79 10.22 -0.16
CA GLU A 25 -5.81 10.58 -1.16
C GLU A 25 -4.41 10.23 -0.69
N ILE A 26 -3.79 9.25 -1.35
CA ILE A 26 -2.39 8.88 -1.10
C ILE A 26 -1.50 9.81 -1.90
N THR A 27 -0.62 10.52 -1.20
CA THR A 27 0.35 11.46 -1.79
C THR A 27 1.79 11.00 -1.59
N HIS A 28 2.01 10.01 -0.72
CA HIS A 28 3.31 9.39 -0.46
C HIS A 28 3.14 7.86 -0.34
N TRP A 29 3.97 7.11 -1.03
CA TRP A 29 4.07 5.66 -1.04
C TRP A 29 5.47 5.30 -1.52
N THR A 30 6.35 4.91 -0.60
CA THR A 30 7.72 4.49 -0.91
C THR A 30 8.10 3.24 -0.12
N TRP A 31 9.15 2.56 -0.57
CA TRP A 31 9.71 1.41 0.14
C TRP A 31 11.24 1.38 0.05
N SER A 32 11.86 0.68 0.99
CA SER A 32 13.31 0.44 1.02
C SER A 32 13.61 -0.93 1.63
N PRO A 33 14.54 -1.72 1.05
CA PRO A 33 15.37 -1.41 -0.12
C PRO A 33 14.63 -1.57 -1.46
N ASP A 34 15.15 -0.89 -2.50
CA ASP A 34 14.78 -1.07 -3.91
C ASP A 34 16.03 -1.48 -4.72
N PRO A 35 16.07 -2.68 -5.34
CA PRO A 35 15.01 -3.68 -5.44
C PRO A 35 14.69 -4.36 -4.11
N ILE A 36 13.45 -4.87 -3.97
CA ILE A 36 13.01 -5.59 -2.79
C ILE A 36 13.81 -6.88 -2.67
N ILE A 37 14.44 -7.09 -1.52
CA ILE A 37 15.21 -8.29 -1.21
C ILE A 37 14.32 -9.26 -0.45
N SER A 38 14.09 -10.43 -1.01
CA SER A 38 13.24 -11.44 -0.37
C SER A 38 13.82 -11.93 0.95
N ASN A 39 12.95 -12.32 1.88
CA ASN A 39 13.31 -12.74 3.24
C ASN A 39 14.05 -11.69 4.07
N HIS A 40 13.95 -10.42 3.70
CA HIS A 40 14.49 -9.29 4.45
C HIS A 40 13.38 -8.36 4.90
N SER A 41 13.70 -7.49 5.86
CA SER A 41 12.79 -6.41 6.25
C SER A 41 12.64 -5.43 5.10
N LEU A 42 11.40 -5.08 4.80
CA LEU A 42 11.01 -4.04 3.88
C LEU A 42 10.38 -2.92 4.69
N GLU A 43 11.00 -1.75 4.65
CA GLU A 43 10.42 -0.54 5.21
C GLU A 43 9.45 0.04 4.19
N ILE A 44 8.22 0.30 4.61
CA ILE A 44 7.19 0.94 3.80
C ILE A 44 6.79 2.25 4.46
N GLU A 45 6.73 3.29 3.66
CA GLU A 45 6.20 4.60 4.04
C GLU A 45 4.97 4.92 3.21
N ILE A 46 3.88 5.27 3.86
CA ILE A 46 2.63 5.68 3.23
C ILE A 46 2.14 6.98 3.87
N GLY A 47 1.77 7.94 3.05
CA GLY A 47 1.25 9.22 3.51
C GLY A 47 0.19 9.76 2.59
N GLY A 48 -0.68 10.59 3.15
CA GLY A 48 -1.83 11.08 2.42
C GLY A 48 -2.73 11.98 3.25
N THR A 49 -3.94 12.17 2.74
CA THR A 49 -4.99 12.95 3.39
C THR A 49 -6.30 12.18 3.37
N PHE A 50 -6.97 12.09 4.53
CA PHE A 50 -8.36 11.69 4.65
C PHE A 50 -9.22 12.94 4.45
N SER A 51 -10.04 12.97 3.40
CA SER A 51 -10.72 14.20 2.97
C SER A 51 -12.00 14.50 3.76
N ALA A 52 -12.70 13.49 4.27
CA ALA A 52 -13.98 13.72 4.98
C ALA A 52 -14.45 12.60 5.92
N VAL A 53 -13.77 11.44 5.97
CA VAL A 53 -14.24 10.28 6.74
C VAL A 53 -13.26 9.91 7.84
N THR A 54 -13.80 9.53 8.99
CA THR A 54 -13.06 8.83 10.03
C THR A 54 -12.85 7.39 9.58
N ILE A 55 -11.63 6.87 9.75
CA ILE A 55 -11.38 5.44 9.55
C ILE A 55 -11.66 4.72 10.86
N GLU A 56 -12.74 3.96 10.87
CA GLU A 56 -13.17 3.17 12.03
C GLU A 56 -12.38 1.87 12.15
N GLU A 57 -12.42 1.27 13.35
CA GLU A 57 -11.86 -0.05 13.58
C GLU A 57 -12.56 -1.10 12.71
N GLY A 58 -11.78 -2.01 12.11
CA GLY A 58 -12.27 -2.99 11.15
C GLY A 58 -12.36 -2.49 9.70
N ALA A 59 -11.92 -1.26 9.41
CA ALA A 59 -11.70 -0.82 8.04
C ALA A 59 -10.62 -1.69 7.37
N HIS A 60 -10.85 -2.06 6.11
CA HIS A 60 -9.93 -2.91 5.35
C HIS A 60 -9.29 -2.14 4.21
N TYR A 61 -8.02 -2.46 3.95
CA TYR A 61 -7.35 -2.12 2.72
C TYR A 61 -7.06 -3.38 1.90
N VAL A 62 -7.36 -3.31 0.60
CA VAL A 62 -7.27 -4.44 -0.33
C VAL A 62 -6.18 -4.14 -1.35
N SER A 63 -5.19 -5.01 -1.46
CA SER A 63 -4.11 -4.97 -2.45
C SER A 63 -4.31 -6.06 -3.49
N MET A 64 -4.45 -5.68 -4.76
CA MET A 64 -4.45 -6.64 -5.88
C MET A 64 -3.14 -6.57 -6.63
N ILE A 65 -2.50 -7.72 -6.88
CA ILE A 65 -1.19 -7.83 -7.54
C ILE A 65 -1.39 -8.48 -8.91
N PHE A 66 -0.85 -7.86 -9.96
CA PHE A 66 -1.00 -8.32 -11.35
C PHE A 66 0.34 -8.48 -12.02
N LEU A 67 0.60 -9.60 -12.70
CA LEU A 67 1.76 -9.80 -13.57
C LEU A 67 1.30 -10.07 -14.99
N ASN A 68 1.80 -9.31 -15.97
CA ASN A 68 1.38 -9.43 -17.38
C ASN A 68 -0.15 -9.41 -17.54
N ASP A 69 -0.80 -8.48 -16.82
CA ASP A 69 -2.26 -8.33 -16.71
C ASP A 69 -3.03 -9.53 -16.13
N GLN A 70 -2.34 -10.57 -15.64
CA GLN A 70 -2.93 -11.66 -14.89
C GLN A 70 -2.95 -11.33 -13.41
N LEU A 71 -4.13 -11.43 -12.79
CA LEU A 71 -4.26 -11.32 -11.34
C LEU A 71 -3.56 -12.49 -10.66
N LEU A 72 -2.55 -12.19 -9.85
CA LEU A 72 -1.79 -13.17 -9.09
C LEU A 72 -2.31 -13.32 -7.66
N ALA A 73 -2.66 -12.20 -7.02
CA ALA A 73 -3.06 -12.18 -5.62
C ALA A 73 -4.10 -11.09 -5.33
N ILE A 74 -4.99 -11.39 -4.39
CA ILE A 74 -5.78 -10.40 -3.67
C ILE A 74 -5.45 -10.56 -2.20
N ILE A 75 -4.94 -9.49 -1.59
CA ILE A 75 -4.57 -9.45 -0.18
C ILE A 75 -5.49 -8.44 0.49
N VAL A 76 -6.24 -8.89 1.49
CA VAL A 76 -7.10 -8.04 2.32
C VAL A 76 -6.47 -7.93 3.69
N GLN A 77 -6.29 -6.70 4.17
CA GLN A 77 -5.69 -6.45 5.48
C GLN A 77 -6.51 -5.40 6.24
N ASP A 78 -6.49 -5.53 7.56
CA ASP A 78 -7.04 -4.53 8.46
C ASP A 78 -6.14 -3.28 8.41
N PHE A 79 -6.74 -2.13 8.12
CA PHE A 79 -6.03 -0.86 8.01
C PHE A 79 -5.43 -0.43 9.34
N CYS A 80 -6.19 -0.57 10.43
CA CYS A 80 -5.78 -0.15 11.75
C CYS A 80 -4.58 -0.96 12.22
N LYS A 81 -4.70 -2.29 12.16
CA LYS A 81 -3.66 -3.22 12.61
C LYS A 81 -2.46 -3.28 11.68
N GLY A 82 -2.68 -3.08 10.37
CA GLY A 82 -1.65 -3.20 9.35
C GLY A 82 -0.83 -1.92 9.16
N LEU A 83 -1.44 -0.74 9.28
CA LEU A 83 -0.80 0.54 8.95
C LEU A 83 -0.79 1.52 10.12
N ALA A 84 -1.93 1.77 10.75
CA ALA A 84 -2.05 2.85 11.74
C ALA A 84 -1.30 2.52 13.04
N GLU A 85 -1.63 1.38 13.67
CA GLU A 85 -1.08 0.98 14.98
C GLU A 85 0.42 0.69 14.96
N PRO A 86 0.98 -0.02 13.95
CA PRO A 86 2.43 -0.24 13.89
C PRO A 86 3.24 1.06 13.76
N SER A 87 2.63 2.12 13.24
CA SER A 87 3.22 3.45 13.15
C SER A 87 2.97 4.33 14.37
N GLY A 88 2.40 3.78 15.45
CA GLY A 88 2.13 4.49 16.70
C GLY A 88 0.86 5.34 16.68
N SER A 89 0.02 5.18 15.66
CA SER A 89 -1.30 5.80 15.61
C SER A 89 -2.34 4.92 16.29
N HIS A 90 -3.55 5.44 16.47
CA HIS A 90 -4.66 4.70 17.07
C HIS A 90 -5.90 4.85 16.19
N CYS A 91 -6.67 3.78 16.10
CA CYS A 91 -8.00 3.85 15.54
C CYS A 91 -9.02 4.20 16.64
N PRO A 92 -10.10 4.94 16.30
CA PRO A 92 -10.41 5.46 14.98
C PRO A 92 -9.51 6.63 14.54
N VAL A 93 -9.18 6.70 13.24
CA VAL A 93 -8.32 7.74 12.68
C VAL A 93 -9.16 8.89 12.14
N SER A 94 -9.04 10.06 12.78
CA SER A 94 -9.75 11.28 12.39
C SER A 94 -9.34 11.81 11.01
N PRO A 95 -10.22 12.57 10.34
CA PRO A 95 -9.88 13.26 9.09
C PRO A 95 -8.65 14.15 9.24
N GLY A 96 -7.80 14.18 8.21
CA GLY A 96 -6.57 14.97 8.22
C GLY A 96 -5.44 14.34 7.42
N LYS A 97 -4.25 14.94 7.55
CA LYS A 97 -3.02 14.40 6.97
C LYS A 97 -2.51 13.26 7.83
N PHE A 98 -2.00 12.22 7.18
CA PHE A 98 -1.36 11.10 7.85
C PHE A 98 -0.04 10.76 7.18
N TYR A 99 0.83 10.14 7.97
CA TYR A 99 2.08 9.55 7.52
C TYR A 99 2.38 8.37 8.42
N TYR A 100 2.51 7.20 7.82
CA TYR A 100 2.77 5.93 8.47
C TYR A 100 4.03 5.33 7.90
N LYS A 101 4.86 4.83 8.80
CA LYS A 101 6.11 4.16 8.51
C LYS A 101 6.12 2.86 9.30
N HIS A 102 6.24 1.74 8.59
CA HIS A 102 6.20 0.42 9.21
C HIS A 102 7.13 -0.54 8.46
N ASN A 103 7.59 -1.56 9.17
CA ASN A 103 8.40 -2.62 8.60
C ASN A 103 7.52 -3.84 8.36
N ILE A 104 7.56 -4.38 7.15
CA ILE A 104 7.00 -5.69 6.84
C ILE A 104 8.13 -6.65 6.48
N PHE A 105 7.88 -7.94 6.64
CA PHE A 105 8.80 -8.95 6.12
C PHE A 105 8.48 -9.19 4.65
N ALA A 106 9.45 -8.97 3.76
CA ALA A 106 9.28 -9.25 2.34
C ALA A 106 9.20 -10.76 2.10
N GLN A 107 7.99 -11.30 2.13
CA GLN A 107 7.73 -12.69 1.78
C GLN A 107 7.83 -12.87 0.27
N LEU A 108 8.57 -13.90 -0.13
CA LEU A 108 8.64 -14.35 -1.51
C LEU A 108 7.27 -14.89 -1.90
N PHE A 109 6.55 -14.16 -2.73
CA PHE A 109 5.35 -14.71 -3.36
C PHE A 109 5.80 -15.56 -4.56
N GLU A 110 5.92 -16.88 -4.34
CA GLU A 110 6.13 -17.83 -5.43
C GLU A 110 4.80 -18.04 -6.16
N PHE A 111 4.55 -17.24 -7.20
CA PHE A 111 3.45 -17.49 -8.13
C PHE A 111 4.01 -18.17 -9.38
N ASN A 112 3.77 -19.48 -9.53
CA ASN A 112 4.03 -20.24 -10.75
C ASN A 112 5.42 -20.01 -11.39
N ASN A 113 6.51 -20.25 -10.63
CA ASN A 113 7.90 -20.07 -11.07
C ASN A 113 8.33 -18.63 -11.42
N VAL A 114 7.57 -17.60 -11.02
CA VAL A 114 8.01 -16.21 -11.15
C VAL A 114 8.34 -15.64 -9.78
N THR A 115 9.61 -15.28 -9.60
CA THR A 115 10.06 -14.50 -8.44
C THR A 115 9.64 -13.05 -8.64
N ILE A 116 8.64 -12.60 -7.87
CA ILE A 116 8.25 -11.19 -7.85
C ILE A 116 9.24 -10.42 -6.97
N THR A 117 10.20 -9.75 -7.61
CA THR A 117 11.20 -8.89 -6.93
C THR A 117 10.79 -7.41 -6.90
N GLN A 118 9.68 -7.05 -7.54
CA GLN A 118 9.12 -5.70 -7.62
C GLN A 118 7.60 -5.79 -7.51
N PHE A 119 6.94 -4.83 -6.86
CA PHE A 119 5.48 -4.81 -6.86
C PHE A 119 4.98 -4.70 -8.29
N VAL A 120 4.22 -5.71 -8.73
CA VAL A 120 3.63 -5.74 -10.06
C VAL A 120 2.21 -5.22 -9.93
N ARG A 121 2.03 -3.94 -10.25
CA ARG A 121 0.79 -3.16 -10.18
C ARG A 121 -0.11 -3.48 -8.98
N THR A 122 0.16 -2.82 -7.85
CA THR A 122 -0.67 -2.93 -6.63
C THR A 122 -1.87 -1.98 -6.65
N THR A 123 -3.08 -2.52 -6.68
CA THR A 123 -4.32 -1.76 -6.53
C THR A 123 -4.76 -1.75 -5.08
N CYS A 124 -4.69 -0.58 -4.42
CA CYS A 124 -5.20 -0.39 -3.05
C CYS A 124 -6.64 0.14 -3.05
N MET A 125 -7.59 -0.57 -2.45
CA MET A 125 -8.97 -0.10 -2.21
C MET A 125 -9.28 -0.09 -0.72
N TYR A 126 -10.03 0.90 -0.26
CA TYR A 126 -10.48 1.01 1.12
C TYR A 126 -11.97 0.69 1.19
N SER A 127 -12.34 -0.25 2.06
CA SER A 127 -13.74 -0.53 2.43
C SER A 127 -13.93 -0.05 3.86
N PHE A 128 -14.88 0.88 4.03
CA PHE A 128 -15.33 1.39 5.33
C PHE A 128 -16.65 0.72 5.69
#